data_AF-A0A4Q3CK84-F1
#
_entry.id   AF-A0A4Q3CK84-F1
#
_cell.length_a   1.000
_cell.length_b   1.000
_cell.length_c   1.000
_cell.angle_alpha   90.00
_cell.angle_beta   90.00
_cell.angle_gamma   90.00
#
_symmetry.space_group_name_H-M   'P 1'
#
loop_
_entity.id
_entity.type
_entity.pdbx_description
1 polymer ?
#
loop_
_entity_poly.entity_id
_entity_poly.type
_entity_poly.pdbx_seq_one_letter_code
_entity_poly.pdbx_strand_id
1 'polypeptide(L)'
;MTDFSGLLDGYRRFKATGWRQQRERWSELAESQSPKLMVIACSDSRVDPTIIFDTSPGEIFMVRNVANMVPPFETTPGRHGVSAALEFAVTQLEIPEIVVLGHQSCG
;
A
#
# COMPACT_ATOMS: atom_id res chain seq x y z
N MET A 1 -1.07 15.05 18.40
CA MET A 1 -0.05 14.15 17.83
C MET A 1 -0.55 12.75 18.04
N THR A 2 -0.62 11.90 17.01
CA THR A 2 -1.16 10.54 17.16
C THR A 2 -0.12 9.68 17.87
N ASP A 3 -0.28 9.52 19.18
CA ASP A 3 0.45 8.52 19.94
C ASP A 3 -0.21 7.13 19.76
N PHE A 4 0.32 6.13 20.46
CA PHE A 4 -0.22 4.77 20.38
C PHE A 4 -1.69 4.70 20.80
N SER A 5 -2.11 5.48 21.81
CA SER A 5 -3.52 5.53 22.22
C SER A 5 -4.40 6.09 21.11
N GLY A 6 -3.94 7.16 20.44
CA GLY A 6 -4.63 7.73 19.29
C GLY A 6 -4.83 6.74 18.14
N LEU A 7 -3.88 5.82 17.91
CA LEU A 7 -4.04 4.75 16.92
C LEU A 7 -5.14 3.76 17.32
N LEU A 8 -5.22 3.38 18.60
CA LEU A 8 -6.29 2.49 19.09
C LEU A 8 -7.68 3.13 18.91
N ASP A 9 -7.79 4.42 19.20
CA ASP A 9 -9.05 5.15 18.99
C ASP A 9 -9.39 5.30 17.51
N GLY A 10 -8.38 5.50 16.65
CA GLY A 10 -8.54 5.47 15.19
C GLY A 10 -9.08 4.13 14.70
N TYR A 11 -8.53 3.02 15.18
CA TYR A 11 -9.00 1.68 14.83
C TYR A 11 -10.43 1.43 15.29
N ARG A 12 -10.80 1.87 16.50
CA ARG A 12 -12.18 1.79 17.01
C ARG A 12 -13.14 2.58 16.12
N ARG A 13 -12.76 3.79 15.69
CA ARG A 13 -13.54 4.57 14.73
C ARG A 13 -13.71 3.85 13.40
N PHE A 14 -12.61 3.33 12.83
CA PHE A 14 -12.65 2.54 11.58
C PHE A 14 -13.63 1.36 11.67
N LYS A 15 -13.59 0.58 12.76
CA LYS A 15 -14.51 -0.54 12.99
C LYS A 15 -15.98 -0.10 13.16
N ALA A 16 -16.22 1.06 13.75
CA ALA A 16 -17.56 1.58 14.00
C ALA A 16 -18.20 2.24 12.75
N THR A 17 -17.38 2.81 11.85
CA THR A 17 -17.85 3.55 10.67
C THR A 17 -17.40 2.89 9.36
N GLY A 18 -16.17 3.15 8.91
CA GLY A 18 -15.68 2.81 7.58
C GLY A 18 -15.78 1.31 7.24
N TRP A 19 -15.51 0.44 8.22
CA TRP A 19 -15.69 -1.00 8.05
C TRP A 19 -17.17 -1.40 7.86
N ARG A 20 -18.09 -0.78 8.62
CA ARG A 20 -19.52 -1.09 8.50
C ARG A 20 -20.12 -0.57 7.20
N GLN A 21 -19.69 0.61 6.75
CA GLN A 21 -20.16 1.22 5.51
C GLN A 21 -19.76 0.41 4.27
N GLN A 22 -18.59 -0.23 4.30
CA GLN A 22 -18.07 -1.03 3.17
C GLN A 22 -18.03 -2.53 3.50
N ARG A 23 -18.98 -3.03 4.31
CA ARG A 23 -18.92 -4.38 4.88
C ARG A 23 -18.82 -5.49 3.82
N GLU A 24 -19.54 -5.34 2.72
CA GLU A 24 -19.52 -6.29 1.59
C GLU A 24 -18.12 -6.38 0.98
N ARG A 25 -17.54 -5.23 0.58
CA ARG A 25 -16.17 -5.13 0.09
C ARG A 25 -15.15 -5.73 1.06
N TRP A 26 -15.27 -5.45 2.36
CA TRP A 26 -14.38 -6.07 3.36
C TRP A 26 -14.56 -7.58 3.51
N SER A 27 -15.75 -8.11 3.20
CA SER A 27 -16.02 -9.54 3.22
C SER A 27 -15.40 -10.21 2.00
N GLU A 28 -15.49 -9.58 0.82
CA GLU A 28 -14.81 -10.04 -0.40
C GLU A 28 -13.28 -10.02 -0.24
N LEU A 29 -12.74 -8.92 0.28
CA LEU A 29 -11.30 -8.75 0.51
C LEU A 29 -10.73 -9.68 1.58
N ALA A 30 -11.57 -10.26 2.44
CA ALA A 30 -11.13 -11.26 3.41
C ALA A 30 -10.78 -12.60 2.75
N GLU A 31 -11.37 -12.90 1.59
CA GLU A 31 -11.13 -14.13 0.83
C GLU A 31 -9.96 -13.97 -0.14
N SER A 32 -9.90 -12.85 -0.87
CA SER A 32 -8.83 -12.60 -1.84
C SER A 32 -8.67 -11.12 -2.20
N GLN A 33 -7.54 -10.77 -2.80
CA GLN A 33 -7.29 -9.45 -3.40
C GLN A 33 -7.04 -9.61 -4.90
N SER A 34 -7.51 -8.66 -5.72
CA SER A 34 -7.19 -8.59 -7.15
C SER A 34 -6.93 -7.14 -7.63
N PRO A 35 -5.99 -6.41 -6.98
CA PRO A 35 -5.67 -5.05 -7.38
C PRO A 35 -5.22 -5.01 -8.85
N LYS A 36 -5.48 -3.89 -9.52
CA LYS A 36 -5.07 -3.69 -10.94
C LYS A 36 -3.86 -2.79 -11.08
N LEU A 37 -3.39 -2.22 -9.98
CA LEU A 37 -2.29 -1.27 -9.95
C LEU A 37 -1.38 -1.55 -8.76
N MET A 38 -0.07 -1.53 -8.99
CA MET A 38 0.93 -1.47 -7.94
C MET A 38 1.49 -0.05 -7.84
N VAL A 39 1.61 0.48 -6.63
CA VAL A 39 2.20 1.79 -6.37
C VAL A 39 3.42 1.66 -5.46
N ILE A 40 4.56 2.20 -5.90
CA ILE A 40 5.77 2.34 -5.09
C ILE A 40 5.92 3.82 -4.74
N ALA A 41 5.72 4.17 -3.47
CA ALA A 41 5.66 5.55 -3.00
C ALA A 41 6.64 5.83 -1.86
N CYS A 42 6.88 7.10 -1.56
CA CYS A 42 7.80 7.47 -0.50
C CYS A 42 7.16 7.23 0.89
N SER A 43 7.98 6.90 1.90
CA SER A 43 7.55 6.84 3.31
C SER A 43 7.20 8.21 3.90
N ASP A 44 7.35 9.30 3.16
CA ASP A 44 7.01 10.65 3.58
C ASP A 44 5.55 10.75 4.06
N SER A 45 5.35 11.21 5.29
CA SER A 45 4.03 11.32 5.93
C SER A 45 3.04 12.24 5.22
N ARG A 46 3.51 13.07 4.28
CA ARG A 46 2.71 13.99 3.47
C ARG A 46 2.15 13.34 2.21
N VAL A 47 2.63 12.16 1.85
CA VAL A 47 2.31 11.48 0.58
C VAL A 47 1.68 10.13 0.88
N ASP A 48 0.35 10.12 0.95
CA ASP A 48 -0.42 8.88 1.02
C ASP A 48 -1.14 8.65 -0.32
N PRO A 49 -0.73 7.66 -1.14
CA PRO A 49 -1.36 7.42 -2.42
C PRO A 49 -2.85 7.07 -2.31
N THR A 50 -3.28 6.44 -1.21
CA THR A 50 -4.70 6.11 -1.04
C THR A 50 -5.57 7.35 -0.90
N ILE A 51 -5.03 8.40 -0.27
CA ILE A 51 -5.70 9.70 -0.11
C ILE A 51 -5.58 10.52 -1.40
N ILE A 52 -4.39 10.58 -2.00
CA ILE A 52 -4.12 11.41 -3.19
C ILE A 52 -4.97 10.96 -4.39
N PHE A 53 -5.14 9.65 -4.57
CA PHE A 53 -5.87 9.08 -5.70
C PHE A 53 -7.29 8.63 -5.36
N ASP A 54 -7.77 8.90 -4.14
CA ASP A 54 -9.11 8.52 -3.67
C ASP A 54 -9.42 7.02 -3.89
N THR A 55 -8.44 6.16 -3.58
CA THR A 55 -8.60 4.72 -3.78
C THR A 55 -9.22 4.06 -2.57
N SER A 56 -10.04 3.05 -2.81
CA SER A 56 -10.62 2.20 -1.79
C SER A 56 -9.80 0.93 -1.54
N PRO A 57 -9.99 0.23 -0.40
CA PRO A 57 -9.24 -0.97 -0.05
C PRO A 57 -9.24 -2.04 -1.16
N GLY A 58 -8.08 -2.60 -1.49
CA GLY A 58 -7.95 -3.64 -2.52
C GLY A 58 -7.85 -3.14 -3.97
N GLU A 59 -7.94 -1.83 -4.23
CA GLU A 59 -7.70 -1.29 -5.58
C GLU A 59 -6.22 -1.23 -5.95
N ILE A 60 -5.36 -0.95 -4.97
CA ILE A 60 -3.91 -0.80 -5.16
C ILE A 60 -3.12 -1.72 -4.24
N PHE A 61 -2.07 -2.32 -4.79
CA PHE A 61 -1.02 -3.03 -4.05
C PHE A 61 0.15 -2.08 -3.81
N MET A 62 0.57 -1.85 -2.58
CA MET A 62 1.47 -0.74 -2.27
C MET A 62 2.76 -1.16 -1.56
N VAL A 63 3.87 -0.57 -1.99
CA VAL A 63 5.15 -0.54 -1.26
C VAL A 63 5.49 0.90 -0.93
N ARG A 64 5.93 1.15 0.30
CA ARG A 64 6.47 2.46 0.71
C ARG A 64 7.86 2.31 1.30
N ASN A 65 8.82 3.09 0.79
CA ASN A 65 10.18 3.16 1.31
C ASN A 65 10.74 4.59 1.17
N VAL A 66 11.92 4.85 1.74
CA VAL A 66 12.57 6.16 1.63
C VAL A 66 12.86 6.46 0.15
N ALA A 67 12.36 7.60 -0.33
CA ALA A 67 12.53 8.08 -1.70
C ALA A 67 11.97 7.13 -2.80
N ASN A 68 10.96 6.29 -2.50
CA ASN A 68 10.24 5.47 -3.48
C ASN A 68 11.17 4.68 -4.42
N MET A 69 12.28 4.17 -3.86
CA MET A 69 13.35 3.55 -4.62
C MET A 69 12.98 2.13 -5.05
N VAL A 70 13.30 1.82 -6.31
CA VAL A 70 13.24 0.47 -6.87
C VAL A 70 14.67 0.02 -7.11
N PRO A 71 15.24 -0.85 -6.26
CA PRO A 71 16.59 -1.34 -6.47
C PRO A 71 16.64 -2.24 -7.71
N PRO A 72 17.81 -2.36 -8.38
CA PRO A 72 18.02 -3.34 -9.43
C PRO A 72 17.73 -4.76 -8.94
N PHE A 73 17.44 -5.66 -9.89
CA PHE A 73 17.30 -7.07 -9.59
C PHE A 73 18.63 -7.68 -9.13
N GLU A 74 18.59 -8.41 -8.01
CA GLU A 74 19.73 -9.13 -7.45
C GLU A 74 19.28 -10.52 -6.97
N THR A 75 20.07 -11.55 -7.25
CA THR A 75 19.83 -12.93 -6.80
C THR A 75 20.67 -13.31 -5.59
N THR A 76 21.51 -12.40 -5.10
CA THR A 76 22.35 -12.62 -3.94
C THR A 76 21.50 -12.83 -2.70
N PRO A 77 21.94 -13.65 -1.73
CA PRO A 77 21.27 -13.77 -0.44
C PRO A 77 21.12 -12.38 0.20
N GLY A 78 19.92 -12.04 0.67
CA GLY A 78 19.65 -10.70 1.16
C GLY A 78 18.18 -10.48 1.54
N ARG A 79 17.87 -9.24 1.90
CA ARG A 79 16.51 -8.80 2.27
C ARG A 79 15.92 -7.97 1.13
N HIS A 80 15.32 -8.66 0.16
CA HIS A 80 14.80 -8.07 -1.08
C HIS A 80 13.38 -7.55 -0.96
N GLY A 81 13.12 -6.62 -0.04
CA GLY A 81 11.75 -6.19 0.28
C GLY A 81 10.95 -5.67 -0.93
N VAL A 82 11.53 -4.77 -1.72
CA VAL A 82 10.87 -4.22 -2.92
C VAL A 82 10.76 -5.26 -4.03
N SER A 83 11.83 -6.02 -4.27
CA SER A 83 11.86 -7.02 -5.34
C SER A 83 10.88 -8.17 -5.06
N ALA A 84 10.76 -8.62 -3.82
CA ALA A 84 9.78 -9.64 -3.42
C ALA A 84 8.33 -9.14 -3.59
N ALA A 85 8.07 -7.87 -3.26
CA ALA A 85 6.75 -7.27 -3.46
C ALA A 85 6.42 -7.12 -4.96
N LEU A 86 7.39 -6.71 -5.78
CA LEU A 86 7.27 -6.64 -7.24
C LEU A 86 7.02 -8.03 -7.85
N GLU A 87 7.79 -9.03 -7.45
CA GLU A 87 7.62 -10.41 -7.91
C GLU A 87 6.22 -10.93 -7.56
N PHE A 88 5.76 -10.70 -6.33
CA PHE A 88 4.41 -11.09 -5.91
C PHE A 88 3.32 -10.37 -6.71
N ALA A 89 3.44 -9.05 -6.88
CA ALA A 89 2.51 -8.23 -7.64
C ALA A 89 2.37 -8.71 -9.09
N VAL A 90 3.49 -9.00 -9.76
CA VAL A 90 3.50 -9.38 -11.18
C VAL A 90 3.11 -10.85 -11.35
N THR A 91 3.65 -11.76 -10.54
CA THR A 91 3.53 -13.21 -10.79
C THR A 91 2.38 -13.88 -10.07
N GLN A 92 1.95 -13.35 -8.92
CA GLN A 92 0.88 -13.96 -8.11
C GLN A 92 -0.43 -13.18 -8.24
N LEU A 93 -0.36 -11.85 -8.26
CA LEU A 93 -1.54 -10.99 -8.38
C LEU A 93 -1.84 -10.58 -9.84
N GLU A 94 -0.92 -10.87 -10.76
CA GLU A 94 -1.05 -10.55 -12.20
C GLU A 94 -1.39 -9.07 -12.46
N ILE A 95 -0.77 -8.17 -11.67
CA ILE A 95 -1.01 -6.74 -11.77
C ILE A 95 -0.43 -6.23 -13.11
N PRO A 96 -1.26 -5.59 -13.96
CA PRO A 96 -0.81 -5.11 -15.28
C PRO A 96 0.00 -3.81 -15.22
N GLU A 97 -0.18 -3.00 -14.19
CA GLU A 97 0.36 -1.63 -14.12
C GLU A 97 1.15 -1.39 -12.84
N ILE A 98 2.32 -0.76 -12.99
CA ILE A 98 3.20 -0.39 -11.87
C ILE A 98 3.54 1.09 -11.98
N VAL A 99 3.31 1.85 -10.91
CA VAL A 99 3.62 3.29 -10.81
C VAL A 99 4.67 3.52 -9.73
N VAL A 100 5.75 4.21 -10.11
CA VAL A 100 6.72 4.78 -9.16
C VAL A 100 6.36 6.24 -8.92
N LEU A 101 5.84 6.54 -7.73
CA LEU A 101 5.33 7.86 -7.36
C LEU A 101 6.37 8.65 -6.58
N GLY A 102 7.08 9.55 -7.26
CA GLY A 102 7.91 10.57 -6.65
C GLY A 102 7.10 11.73 -6.05
N HIS A 103 7.77 12.62 -5.31
CA HIS A 103 7.14 13.84 -4.79
C HIS A 103 8.15 14.99 -4.61
N GLN A 104 7.62 16.20 -4.49
CA GLN A 104 8.42 17.41 -4.24
C GLN A 104 9.00 17.40 -2.81
N SER A 105 10.20 17.98 -2.65
CA SER A 105 10.87 18.17 -1.36
C SER A 105 11.06 16.88 -0.57
N CYS A 106 11.55 15.84 -1.24
CA CYS A 106 11.91 14.56 -0.63
C CYS A 106 13.28 14.65 0.03
N GLY A 107 13.31 14.55 1.38
CA GLY A 107 14.53 14.67 2.20
C GLY A 107 14.68 16.05 2.81
#